data_AF-A0A9Y2D2F2-F1
#
_entry.id   AF-A0A9Y2D2F2-F1
#
_cell.length_a   1.000
_cell.length_b   1.000
_cell.length_c   1.000
_cell.angle_alpha   90.00
_cell.angle_beta   90.00
_cell.angle_gamma   90.00
#
_symmetry.space_group_name_H-M   'P 1'
#
loop_
_entity.id
_entity.type
_entity.pdbx_description
1 polymer ?
#
loop_
_entity_poly.entity_id
_entity_poly.type
_entity_poly.pdbx_seq_one_letter_code
_entity_poly.pdbx_strand_id
1 'polypeptide(L)'
;MNMMEMGEVVAYLLRYRTAERVPSGGRKRRAAREGQLSERDVCALIDDAQESEREALRDFLAGQGMRLKVFEAGDYPGIAPGSRFFALLPDPELEQPPLYTRDAVFEALKLRQESRAELALWYLQLWLLLHTLIYTRLNRALSDVSRYQEATFVTRELVELVRDQLEILRGLGESAPENSRVLLDERGEDIPRRVKAFIDLLVRAGHLDLVRESGDEDVWQQTLLGALEAEQIGVHHLTHLIELTAAEGSDGERLLATAETPDVEADSQSSAAEEGEANTMADDEPVTEEDEAAAAGLQDKAPGDQEDEEPRQ
;
A
#
# COMPACT_ATOMS: atom_id res chain seq x y z
N MET A 1 20.50 21.17 13.99
CA MET A 1 20.14 19.90 14.64
C MET A 1 21.38 19.19 15.14
N ASN A 2 21.61 19.19 16.45
CA ASN A 2 22.65 18.38 17.07
C ASN A 2 22.25 16.89 17.10
N MET A 3 23.18 15.98 17.43
CA MET A 3 22.94 14.53 17.46
C MET A 3 21.83 14.11 18.44
N MET A 4 21.64 14.84 19.55
CA MET A 4 20.59 14.56 20.52
C MET A 4 19.22 14.92 19.94
N GLU A 5 19.07 16.12 19.38
CA GLU A 5 17.86 16.58 18.70
C GLU A 5 17.48 15.64 17.55
N MET A 6 18.46 15.18 16.77
CA MET A 6 18.23 14.20 15.70
C MET A 6 17.70 12.88 16.25
N GLY A 7 18.27 12.38 17.35
CA GLY A 7 17.78 11.18 18.04
C GLY A 7 16.34 11.33 18.54
N GLU A 8 15.98 12.49 19.08
CA GLU A 8 14.63 12.78 19.55
C GLU A 8 13.62 12.90 18.38
N VAL A 9 14.01 13.55 17.28
CA VAL A 9 13.21 13.64 16.05
C VAL A 9 12.96 12.23 15.49
N VAL A 10 13.99 11.40 15.39
CA VAL A 10 13.83 10.02 14.89
C VAL A 10 12.95 9.20 15.83
N ALA A 11 13.15 9.29 17.15
CA ALA A 11 12.32 8.58 18.12
C ALA A 11 10.83 9.00 18.00
N TYR A 12 10.57 10.29 17.77
CA TYR A 12 9.21 10.77 17.49
C TYR A 12 8.67 10.17 16.19
N LEU A 13 9.42 10.26 15.09
CA LEU A 13 8.98 9.78 13.78
C LEU A 13 8.77 8.25 13.75
N LEU A 14 9.61 7.46 14.40
CA LEU A 14 9.42 5.99 14.48
C LEU A 14 8.15 5.63 15.25
N ARG A 15 7.80 6.40 16.27
CA ARG A 15 6.60 6.15 17.08
C ARG A 15 5.32 6.56 16.36
N TYR A 16 5.35 7.72 15.72
CA TYR A 16 4.15 8.44 15.29
C TYR A 16 3.96 8.48 13.78
N ARG A 17 5.03 8.20 13.03
CA ARG A 17 5.15 8.10 11.57
C ARG A 17 4.80 9.35 10.77
N THR A 18 4.22 10.35 11.44
CA THR A 18 3.82 11.62 10.85
C THR A 18 4.08 12.76 11.82
N ALA A 19 4.40 13.93 11.29
CA ALA A 19 4.43 15.19 12.02
C ALA A 19 3.84 16.31 11.16
N GLU A 20 3.00 17.16 11.74
CA GLU A 20 2.47 18.34 11.07
C GLU A 20 2.53 19.57 11.99
N ARG A 21 3.00 20.70 11.45
CA ARG A 21 3.14 21.95 12.22
C ARG A 21 1.77 22.49 12.65
N VAL A 22 0.78 22.40 11.78
CA VAL A 22 -0.61 22.78 12.02
C VAL A 22 -1.50 21.62 11.62
N PRO A 23 -1.93 20.77 12.58
CA PRO A 23 -2.79 19.64 12.27
C PRO A 23 -4.06 20.10 11.56
N SER A 24 -4.39 19.47 10.44
CA SER A 24 -5.62 19.73 9.72
C SER A 24 -6.82 18.96 10.29
N GLY A 25 -8.02 19.30 9.80
CA GLY A 25 -9.22 18.47 9.99
C GLY A 25 -9.75 18.35 11.42
N GLY A 26 -9.34 19.24 12.34
CA GLY A 26 -9.77 19.17 13.74
C GLY A 26 -9.04 18.11 14.57
N ARG A 27 -8.00 17.47 14.02
CA ARG A 27 -7.14 16.56 14.77
C ARG A 27 -6.51 17.31 15.95
N LYS A 28 -6.72 16.80 17.16
CA LYS A 28 -6.05 17.32 18.35
C LYS A 28 -4.54 17.11 18.20
N ARG A 29 -3.76 18.16 18.47
CA ARG A 29 -2.30 18.04 18.58
C ARG A 29 -1.96 16.93 19.56
N ARG A 30 -0.97 16.10 19.20
CA ARG A 30 -0.49 15.05 20.09
C ARG A 30 0.20 15.70 21.28
N ALA A 31 -0.23 15.35 22.49
CA ALA A 31 0.39 15.88 23.70
C ALA A 31 1.83 15.36 23.79
N ALA A 32 2.78 16.27 24.06
CA ALA A 32 4.13 15.88 24.42
C ALA A 32 4.07 15.06 25.73
N ARG A 33 4.74 13.91 25.74
CA ARG A 33 4.97 13.18 26.99
C ARG A 33 6.15 13.81 27.72
N GLU A 34 6.20 13.61 29.03
CA GLU A 34 7.34 14.06 29.83
C GLU A 34 8.64 13.48 29.27
N GLY A 35 9.60 14.35 28.93
CA GLY A 35 10.87 13.99 28.31
C GLY A 35 10.82 13.66 26.81
N GLN A 36 9.74 13.98 26.10
CA GLN A 36 9.64 13.80 24.63
C GLN A 36 9.35 15.12 23.93
N LEU A 37 9.88 15.29 22.71
CA LEU A 37 9.57 16.43 21.85
C LEU A 37 8.07 16.48 21.51
N SER A 38 7.55 17.70 21.44
CA SER A 38 6.22 17.93 20.90
C SER A 38 6.24 17.87 19.36
N GLU A 39 5.09 17.55 18.74
CA GLU A 39 4.94 17.53 17.28
C GLU A 39 5.41 18.84 16.62
N ARG A 40 5.11 19.97 17.27
CA ARG A 40 5.50 21.30 16.79
C ARG A 40 7.02 21.48 16.82
N ASP A 41 7.66 21.04 17.88
CA ASP A 41 9.10 21.22 18.07
C ASP A 41 9.87 20.29 17.12
N VAL A 42 9.35 19.09 16.83
CA VAL A 42 9.88 18.22 15.77
C VAL A 42 9.82 18.90 14.41
N CYS A 43 8.67 19.48 14.04
CA CYS A 43 8.54 20.20 12.78
C CYS A 43 9.50 21.40 12.73
N ALA A 44 9.61 22.16 13.81
CA ALA A 44 10.53 23.30 13.89
C ALA A 44 11.99 22.86 13.74
N LEU A 45 12.41 21.78 14.39
CA LEU A 45 13.77 21.26 14.27
C LEU A 45 14.09 20.83 12.83
N ILE A 46 13.16 20.18 12.13
CA ILE A 46 13.38 19.77 10.73
C ILE A 46 13.39 20.99 9.79
N ASP A 47 12.48 21.94 10.00
CA ASP A 47 12.37 23.16 9.19
C ASP A 47 13.57 24.10 9.40
N ASP A 48 14.09 24.22 10.61
CA ASP A 48 15.22 25.10 10.94
C ASP A 48 16.59 24.43 10.72
N ALA A 49 16.62 23.12 10.47
CA ALA A 49 17.86 22.38 10.20
C ALA A 49 18.53 22.83 8.90
N GLN A 50 19.87 22.84 8.91
CA GLN A 50 20.67 23.05 7.72
C GLN A 50 20.57 21.86 6.77
N GLU A 51 20.85 22.05 5.47
CA GLU A 51 20.72 20.98 4.49
C GLU A 51 21.60 19.76 4.81
N SER A 52 22.81 19.98 5.32
CA SER A 52 23.71 18.90 5.77
C SER A 52 23.13 18.09 6.93
N GLU A 53 22.38 18.72 7.82
CA GLU A 53 21.73 18.06 8.96
C GLU A 53 20.49 17.28 8.51
N ARG A 54 19.75 17.81 7.53
CA ARG A 54 18.63 17.10 6.89
C ARG A 54 19.11 15.90 6.10
N GLU A 55 20.24 16.02 5.39
CA GLU A 55 20.89 14.92 4.70
C GLU A 55 21.32 13.83 5.68
N ALA A 56 21.99 14.19 6.77
CA ALA A 56 22.35 13.24 7.82
C ALA A 56 21.12 12.52 8.43
N LEU A 57 20.01 13.23 8.63
CA LEU A 57 18.75 12.63 9.09
C LEU A 57 18.17 11.66 8.04
N ARG A 58 18.18 12.03 6.75
CA ARG A 58 17.72 11.16 5.65
C ARG A 58 18.58 9.90 5.58
N ASP A 59 19.90 10.02 5.63
CA ASP A 59 20.84 8.90 5.59
C ASP A 59 20.66 7.97 6.79
N PHE A 60 20.44 8.52 7.98
CA PHE A 60 20.18 7.73 9.18
C PHE A 60 18.88 6.92 9.07
N LEU A 61 17.82 7.51 8.52
CA LEU A 61 16.55 6.82 8.29
C LEU A 61 16.67 5.78 7.16
N ALA A 62 17.38 6.12 6.08
CA ALA A 62 17.64 5.21 4.96
C ALA A 62 18.41 3.97 5.41
N GLY A 63 19.39 4.14 6.32
CA GLY A 63 20.10 3.03 6.96
C GLY A 63 19.20 2.08 7.77
N GLN A 64 17.97 2.48 8.09
CA GLN A 64 16.94 1.66 8.75
C GLN A 64 15.86 1.16 7.79
N GLY A 65 16.01 1.38 6.47
CA GLY A 65 15.00 1.04 5.47
C GLY A 65 13.80 1.99 5.46
N MET A 66 13.98 3.24 5.92
CA MET A 66 12.91 4.22 6.06
C MET A 66 13.23 5.49 5.27
N ARG A 67 12.20 6.12 4.69
CA ARG A 67 12.29 7.37 3.95
C ARG A 67 11.38 8.44 4.56
N LEU A 68 11.95 9.61 4.80
CA LEU A 68 11.19 10.79 5.21
C LEU A 68 10.75 11.56 3.96
N LYS A 69 9.44 11.59 3.70
CA LYS A 69 8.85 12.46 2.68
C LYS A 69 8.28 13.71 3.32
N VAL A 70 8.42 14.84 2.63
CA VAL A 70 7.90 16.14 3.04
C VAL A 70 6.90 16.60 1.98
N PHE A 71 5.72 16.99 2.42
CA PHE A 71 4.66 17.50 1.56
C PHE A 71 4.23 18.89 2.02
N GLU A 72 3.93 19.76 1.08
CA GLU A 72 3.45 21.13 1.30
C GLU A 72 1.95 21.26 0.99
N ALA A 73 1.37 22.41 1.32
CA ALA A 73 -0.07 22.67 1.19
C ALA A 73 -0.64 22.48 -0.24
N GLY A 74 0.22 22.54 -1.26
CA GLY A 74 -0.17 22.34 -2.66
C GLY A 74 -0.17 20.88 -3.13
N ASP A 75 0.47 19.97 -2.40
CA ASP A 75 0.67 18.59 -2.85
C ASP A 75 -0.59 17.74 -2.65
N TYR A 76 -1.22 17.86 -1.49
CA TYR A 76 -2.40 17.09 -1.12
C TYR A 76 -3.43 17.93 -0.36
N PRO A 77 -4.74 17.68 -0.57
CA PRO A 77 -5.77 18.37 0.18
C PRO A 77 -5.66 18.00 1.66
N GLY A 78 -6.00 18.95 2.54
CA GLY A 78 -5.88 18.73 3.97
C GLY A 78 -4.50 19.00 4.56
N ILE A 79 -3.51 19.47 3.81
CA ILE A 79 -2.31 20.08 4.42
C ILE A 79 -2.62 21.57 4.62
N ALA A 80 -2.46 22.08 5.85
CA ALA A 80 -2.80 23.47 6.15
C ALA A 80 -1.90 24.46 5.35
N PRO A 81 -2.42 25.62 4.90
CA PRO A 81 -1.61 26.61 4.17
C PRO A 81 -0.38 27.05 4.97
N GLY A 82 0.80 27.01 4.34
CA GLY A 82 2.08 27.33 4.98
C GLY A 82 2.56 26.29 6.02
N SER A 83 1.88 25.15 6.12
CA SER A 83 2.30 23.98 6.90
C SER A 83 3.05 22.99 5.99
N ARG A 84 3.81 22.11 6.63
CA ARG A 84 4.42 20.94 6.01
C ARG A 84 3.98 19.69 6.75
N PHE A 85 3.76 18.64 5.97
CA PHE A 85 3.45 17.31 6.45
C PHE A 85 4.67 16.41 6.24
N PHE A 86 5.23 15.94 7.34
CA PHE A 86 6.34 15.00 7.34
C PHE A 86 5.80 13.58 7.49
N ALA A 87 6.10 12.69 6.54
CA ALA A 87 5.66 11.30 6.53
C ALA A 87 6.86 10.35 6.51
N LEU A 88 6.90 9.44 7.47
CA LEU A 88 7.91 8.39 7.55
C LEU A 88 7.36 7.09 6.96
N LEU A 89 7.82 6.78 5.75
CA LEU A 89 7.40 5.63 4.97
C LEU A 89 8.51 4.57 4.95
N PRO A 90 8.19 3.28 4.88
CA PRO A 90 9.18 2.27 4.53
C PRO A 90 9.69 2.53 3.11
N ASP A 91 10.95 2.17 2.87
CA ASP A 91 11.48 2.09 1.51
C ASP A 91 10.89 0.84 0.82
N PRO A 92 10.21 0.97 -0.34
CA PRO A 92 9.65 -0.19 -1.03
C PRO A 92 10.71 -1.13 -1.61
N GLU A 93 11.93 -0.64 -1.87
CA GLU A 93 12.97 -1.41 -2.53
C GLU A 93 13.84 -2.22 -1.55
N LEU A 94 13.66 -1.99 -0.25
CA LEU A 94 14.42 -2.64 0.81
C LEU A 94 13.56 -3.64 1.58
N GLU A 95 14.23 -4.57 2.26
CA GLU A 95 13.55 -5.45 3.21
C GLU A 95 12.89 -4.62 4.32
N GLN A 96 11.74 -5.11 4.82
CA GLN A 96 11.00 -4.40 5.85
C GLN A 96 11.90 -4.11 7.07
N PRO A 97 11.85 -2.87 7.61
CA PRO A 97 12.61 -2.50 8.79
C PRO A 97 12.41 -3.51 9.93
N PRO A 98 13.47 -3.97 10.62
CA PRO A 98 13.35 -4.90 11.76
C PRO A 98 12.45 -4.40 12.90
N LEU A 99 12.22 -3.09 12.93
CA LEU A 99 11.32 -2.41 13.87
C LEU A 99 9.83 -2.76 13.62
N TYR A 100 9.48 -3.24 12.43
CA TYR A 100 8.12 -3.64 12.07
C TYR A 100 7.87 -5.09 12.48
N THR A 101 7.47 -5.27 13.73
CA THR A 101 7.13 -6.59 14.26
C THR A 101 5.64 -6.91 14.09
N ARG A 102 5.34 -8.18 13.84
CA ARG A 102 3.95 -8.67 13.71
C ARG A 102 3.33 -9.02 15.06
N ASP A 103 4.14 -9.15 16.10
CA ASP A 103 3.70 -9.64 17.41
C ASP A 103 2.62 -8.73 18.02
N ALA A 104 2.76 -7.41 17.92
CA ALA A 104 1.76 -6.48 18.43
C ALA A 104 0.38 -6.61 17.71
N VAL A 105 0.38 -7.01 16.44
CA VAL A 105 -0.84 -7.26 15.66
C VAL A 105 -1.52 -8.54 16.16
N PHE A 106 -0.73 -9.61 16.34
CA PHE A 106 -1.26 -10.87 16.85
C PHE A 106 -1.82 -10.73 18.27
N GLU A 107 -1.10 -10.07 19.17
CA GLU A 107 -1.56 -9.85 20.55
C GLU A 107 -2.82 -9.00 20.61
N ALA A 108 -2.99 -8.03 19.70
CA ALA A 108 -4.19 -7.20 19.67
C ALA A 108 -5.43 -7.92 19.11
N LEU A 109 -5.25 -8.81 18.12
CA LEU A 109 -6.36 -9.54 17.50
C LEU A 109 -6.76 -10.81 18.25
N LYS A 110 -5.89 -11.34 19.11
CA LYS A 110 -6.11 -12.58 19.84
C LYS A 110 -7.21 -12.41 20.88
N LEU A 111 -8.28 -13.20 20.74
CA LEU A 111 -9.41 -13.23 21.70
C LEU A 111 -9.51 -14.57 22.42
N ARG A 112 -9.01 -15.65 21.80
CA ARG A 112 -9.07 -17.01 22.34
C ARG A 112 -7.71 -17.71 22.20
N GLN A 113 -7.72 -19.05 22.21
CA GLN A 113 -6.56 -19.88 21.87
C GLN A 113 -6.50 -20.05 20.35
N GLU A 114 -6.12 -18.97 19.67
CA GLU A 114 -5.99 -18.92 18.21
C GLU A 114 -4.53 -19.08 17.79
N SER A 115 -4.30 -19.75 16.65
CA SER A 115 -2.98 -19.88 16.05
C SER A 115 -2.53 -18.58 15.36
N ARG A 116 -1.22 -18.41 15.12
CA ARG A 116 -0.72 -17.25 14.35
C ARG A 116 -1.27 -17.22 12.91
N ALA A 117 -1.53 -18.39 12.33
CA ALA A 117 -2.10 -18.48 10.99
C ALA A 117 -3.56 -17.97 10.96
N GLU A 118 -4.37 -18.35 11.96
CA GLU A 118 -5.74 -17.84 12.13
C GLU A 118 -5.76 -16.32 12.28
N LEU A 119 -4.90 -15.78 13.13
CA LEU A 119 -4.84 -14.33 13.34
C LEU A 119 -4.36 -13.57 12.10
N ALA A 120 -3.46 -14.16 11.31
CA ALA A 120 -3.04 -13.59 10.03
C ALA A 120 -4.19 -13.56 9.01
N LEU A 121 -5.00 -14.63 8.96
CA LEU A 121 -6.19 -14.69 8.10
C LEU A 121 -7.25 -13.66 8.54
N TRP A 122 -7.49 -13.53 9.84
CA TRP A 122 -8.35 -12.48 10.38
C TRP A 122 -7.88 -11.08 9.99
N TYR A 123 -6.59 -10.80 10.14
CA TYR A 123 -6.02 -9.52 9.75
C TYR A 123 -6.21 -9.26 8.26
N LEU A 124 -5.87 -10.23 7.40
CA LEU A 124 -6.01 -10.12 5.95
C LEU A 124 -7.47 -9.85 5.55
N GLN A 125 -8.41 -10.61 6.11
CA GLN A 125 -9.84 -10.46 5.80
C GLN A 125 -10.37 -9.08 6.21
N LEU A 126 -10.03 -8.62 7.42
CA LEU A 126 -10.41 -7.29 7.90
C LEU A 126 -9.80 -6.19 7.03
N TRP A 127 -8.54 -6.36 6.61
CA TRP A 127 -7.83 -5.43 5.75
C TRP A 127 -8.44 -5.33 4.34
N LEU A 128 -8.83 -6.46 3.75
CA LEU A 128 -9.51 -6.51 2.44
C LEU A 128 -10.92 -5.91 2.51
N LEU A 129 -11.69 -6.20 3.57
CA LEU A 129 -13.02 -5.63 3.76
C LEU A 129 -12.96 -4.12 4.05
N LEU A 130 -11.94 -3.66 4.78
CA LEU A 130 -11.68 -2.24 4.90
C LEU A 130 -11.42 -1.62 3.52
N HIS A 131 -10.54 -2.20 2.70
CA HIS A 131 -10.27 -1.70 1.35
C HIS A 131 -11.53 -1.65 0.47
N THR A 132 -12.46 -2.58 0.68
CA THR A 132 -13.77 -2.52 0.02
C THR A 132 -14.54 -1.25 0.38
N LEU A 133 -14.51 -0.82 1.64
CA LEU A 133 -15.15 0.42 2.11
C LEU A 133 -14.46 1.67 1.55
N ILE A 134 -13.13 1.74 1.64
CA ILE A 134 -12.37 2.98 1.38
C ILE A 134 -11.90 3.16 -0.07
N TYR A 135 -11.93 2.11 -0.89
CA TYR A 135 -11.55 2.16 -2.31
C TYR A 135 -12.67 1.68 -3.22
N THR A 136 -13.09 0.41 -3.09
CA THR A 136 -14.00 -0.21 -4.05
C THR A 136 -15.38 0.46 -4.09
N ARG A 137 -16.02 0.68 -2.93
CA ARG A 137 -17.33 1.34 -2.86
C ARG A 137 -17.29 2.79 -3.34
N LEU A 138 -16.15 3.46 -3.19
CA LEU A 138 -15.95 4.85 -3.60
C LEU A 138 -15.44 4.99 -5.04
N ASN A 139 -15.27 3.87 -5.75
CA ASN A 139 -14.66 3.80 -7.07
C ASN A 139 -13.36 4.62 -7.14
N ARG A 140 -12.47 4.37 -6.17
CA ARG A 140 -11.22 5.09 -5.98
C ARG A 140 -10.06 4.13 -6.17
N ALA A 141 -9.09 4.50 -7.02
CA ALA A 141 -7.88 3.71 -7.20
C ALA A 141 -6.89 3.90 -6.03
N LEU A 142 -5.98 2.95 -5.83
CA LEU A 142 -4.90 3.10 -4.84
C LEU A 142 -3.98 4.29 -5.17
N SER A 143 -3.85 4.63 -6.46
CA SER A 143 -3.11 5.81 -6.95
C SER A 143 -3.80 7.14 -6.66
N ASP A 144 -5.10 7.15 -6.34
CA ASP A 144 -5.86 8.38 -6.07
C ASP A 144 -5.63 8.85 -4.63
N VAL A 145 -4.38 9.12 -4.27
CA VAL A 145 -3.98 9.53 -2.92
C VAL A 145 -4.66 10.84 -2.51
N SER A 146 -4.87 11.78 -3.44
CA SER A 146 -5.54 13.07 -3.18
C SER A 146 -6.98 12.94 -2.66
N ARG A 147 -7.68 11.86 -2.99
CA ARG A 147 -9.07 11.62 -2.55
C ARG A 147 -9.18 10.93 -1.19
N TYR A 148 -8.08 10.83 -0.43
CA TYR A 148 -8.06 10.14 0.86
C TYR A 148 -9.08 10.69 1.88
N GLN A 149 -9.46 11.97 1.77
CA GLN A 149 -10.43 12.58 2.69
C GLN A 149 -11.87 12.10 2.47
N GLU A 150 -12.19 11.60 1.28
CA GLU A 150 -13.49 11.01 0.95
C GLU A 150 -13.63 9.59 1.53
N ALA A 151 -12.51 8.96 1.87
CA ALA A 151 -12.45 7.59 2.38
C ALA A 151 -12.87 7.51 3.85
N THR A 152 -14.17 7.63 4.10
CA THR A 152 -14.79 7.53 5.43
C THR A 152 -15.67 6.30 5.55
N PHE A 153 -15.74 5.72 6.75
CA PHE A 153 -16.66 4.63 7.08
C PHE A 153 -17.03 4.66 8.58
N VAL A 154 -18.10 3.97 8.95
CA VAL A 154 -18.45 3.75 10.36
C VAL A 154 -18.11 2.34 10.81
N THR A 155 -17.76 2.14 12.09
CA THR A 155 -17.41 0.82 12.65
C THR A 155 -18.44 -0.26 12.32
N ARG A 156 -19.73 0.11 12.36
CA ARG A 156 -20.85 -0.81 12.11
C ARG A 156 -20.82 -1.37 10.68
N GLU A 157 -20.49 -0.58 9.67
CA GLU A 157 -20.42 -1.03 8.27
C GLU A 157 -19.36 -2.13 8.09
N LEU A 158 -18.22 -1.99 8.77
CA LEU A 158 -17.17 -3.01 8.73
C LEU A 158 -17.60 -4.29 9.46
N VAL A 159 -18.30 -4.17 10.60
CA VAL A 159 -18.87 -5.34 11.30
C VAL A 159 -19.89 -6.07 10.43
N GLU A 160 -20.78 -5.35 9.75
CA GLU A 160 -21.78 -5.92 8.86
C GLU A 160 -21.11 -6.62 7.66
N LEU A 161 -20.12 -5.98 7.02
CA LEU A 161 -19.34 -6.60 5.94
C LEU A 161 -18.65 -7.91 6.36
N VAL A 162 -18.07 -7.94 7.56
CA VAL A 162 -17.44 -9.17 8.08
C VAL A 162 -18.49 -10.26 8.29
N ARG A 163 -19.66 -9.93 8.84
CA ARG A 163 -20.75 -10.90 9.02
C ARG A 163 -21.22 -11.46 7.69
N ASP A 164 -21.50 -10.60 6.71
CA ASP A 164 -21.96 -11.01 5.39
C ASP A 164 -20.93 -11.92 4.70
N GLN A 165 -19.65 -11.58 4.80
CA GLN A 165 -18.58 -12.41 4.23
C GLN A 165 -18.47 -13.78 4.89
N LEU A 166 -18.64 -13.87 6.21
CA LEU A 166 -18.66 -15.16 6.91
C LEU A 166 -19.90 -15.98 6.55
N GLU A 167 -21.07 -15.37 6.37
CA GLU A 167 -22.26 -16.08 5.89
C GLU A 167 -22.07 -16.62 4.47
N ILE A 168 -21.43 -15.84 3.58
CA ILE A 168 -21.06 -16.32 2.24
C ILE A 168 -20.13 -17.54 2.35
N LEU A 169 -19.07 -17.46 3.16
CA LEU A 169 -18.16 -18.59 3.36
C LEU A 169 -18.86 -19.82 3.93
N ARG A 170 -19.81 -19.65 4.87
CA ARG A 170 -20.62 -20.77 5.39
C ARG A 170 -21.54 -21.36 4.32
N GLY A 171 -22.07 -20.53 3.43
CA GLY A 171 -22.85 -20.97 2.27
C GLY A 171 -22.03 -21.82 1.29
N LEU A 172 -20.73 -21.55 1.16
CA LEU A 172 -19.80 -22.38 0.38
C LEU A 172 -19.46 -23.71 1.08
N GLY A 173 -19.38 -23.73 2.42
CA GLY A 173 -19.10 -24.94 3.20
C GLY A 173 -17.78 -25.59 2.79
N GLU A 174 -17.80 -26.84 2.35
CA GLU A 174 -16.61 -27.58 1.90
C GLU A 174 -16.01 -27.01 0.59
N SER A 175 -16.75 -26.23 -0.20
CA SER A 175 -16.17 -25.56 -1.37
C SER A 175 -15.40 -24.28 -0.99
N ALA A 176 -15.43 -23.87 0.28
CA ALA A 176 -14.66 -22.73 0.74
C ALA A 176 -13.16 -23.04 0.72
N PRO A 177 -12.31 -22.06 0.37
CA PRO A 177 -10.86 -22.20 0.42
C PRO A 177 -10.39 -22.75 1.76
N GLU A 178 -9.50 -23.74 1.75
CA GLU A 178 -9.10 -24.49 2.94
C GLU A 178 -8.53 -23.57 4.05
N ASN A 179 -7.77 -22.56 3.65
CA ASN A 179 -7.26 -21.51 4.54
C ASN A 179 -8.37 -20.69 5.22
N SER A 180 -9.52 -20.50 4.57
CA SER A 180 -10.63 -19.70 5.09
C SER A 180 -11.59 -20.51 5.96
N ARG A 181 -11.49 -21.85 5.95
CA ARG A 181 -12.36 -22.72 6.75
C ARG A 181 -12.22 -22.50 8.24
N VAL A 182 -11.05 -22.07 8.70
CA VAL A 182 -10.81 -21.77 10.12
C VAL A 182 -11.66 -20.60 10.63
N LEU A 183 -12.16 -19.75 9.73
CA LEU A 183 -13.07 -18.65 10.05
C LEU A 183 -14.53 -19.11 10.23
N LEU A 184 -14.89 -20.30 9.76
CA LEU A 184 -16.26 -20.83 9.81
C LEU A 184 -16.72 -21.16 11.24
N ASP A 185 -15.76 -21.43 12.14
CA ASP A 185 -16.03 -21.72 13.55
C ASP A 185 -16.48 -20.48 14.35
N GLU A 186 -16.30 -19.27 13.80
CA GLU A 186 -16.73 -18.03 14.42
C GLU A 186 -18.26 -17.91 14.40
N ARG A 187 -18.86 -17.66 15.57
CA ARG A 187 -20.32 -17.54 15.75
C ARG A 187 -20.82 -16.10 15.70
N GLY A 188 -19.92 -15.13 15.66
CA GLY A 188 -20.22 -13.72 15.42
C GLY A 188 -20.26 -12.83 16.65
N GLU A 189 -20.16 -13.40 17.85
CA GLU A 189 -20.12 -12.67 19.12
C GLU A 189 -18.84 -11.84 19.26
N ASP A 190 -17.72 -12.35 18.76
CA ASP A 190 -16.40 -11.73 18.89
C ASP A 190 -16.07 -10.76 17.73
N ILE A 191 -16.87 -10.74 16.66
CA ILE A 191 -16.64 -9.88 15.48
C ILE A 191 -16.52 -8.39 15.87
N PRO A 192 -17.44 -7.79 16.66
CA PRO A 192 -17.32 -6.38 17.00
C PRO A 192 -16.05 -6.06 17.80
N ARG A 193 -15.62 -6.98 18.67
CA ARG A 193 -14.38 -6.81 19.46
C ARG A 193 -13.15 -6.88 18.57
N ARG A 194 -13.12 -7.84 17.63
CA ARG A 194 -12.01 -8.02 16.69
C ARG A 194 -11.91 -6.86 15.70
N VAL A 195 -13.04 -6.37 15.18
CA VAL A 195 -13.11 -5.17 14.33
C VAL A 195 -12.60 -3.94 15.08
N LYS A 196 -13.03 -3.74 16.33
CA LYS A 196 -12.53 -2.63 17.14
C LYS A 196 -11.01 -2.71 17.35
N ALA A 197 -10.49 -3.88 17.73
CA ALA A 197 -9.06 -4.08 17.91
C ALA A 197 -8.25 -3.81 16.62
N PHE A 198 -8.81 -4.19 15.47
CA PHE A 198 -8.24 -3.88 14.15
C PHE A 198 -8.22 -2.38 13.84
N ILE A 199 -9.32 -1.66 14.09
CA ILE A 199 -9.38 -0.21 13.93
C ILE A 199 -8.34 0.46 14.85
N ASP A 200 -8.26 0.04 16.11
CA ASP A 200 -7.28 0.57 17.09
C ASP A 200 -5.82 0.31 16.65
N LEU A 201 -5.55 -0.79 15.93
CA LEU A 201 -4.25 -1.04 15.30
C LEU A 201 -3.96 -0.02 14.20
N LEU A 202 -4.92 0.23 13.31
CA LEU A 202 -4.76 1.17 12.19
C LEU A 202 -4.64 2.62 12.66
N VAL A 203 -5.37 3.01 13.70
CA VAL A 203 -5.21 4.33 14.34
C VAL A 203 -3.81 4.48 14.93
N ARG A 204 -3.30 3.45 15.63
CA ARG A 204 -1.92 3.45 16.16
C ARG A 204 -0.86 3.49 15.06
N ALA A 205 -1.11 2.82 13.93
CA ALA A 205 -0.25 2.87 12.75
C ALA A 205 -0.33 4.22 12.00
N GLY A 206 -1.31 5.06 12.35
CA GLY A 206 -1.55 6.35 11.72
C GLY A 206 -2.24 6.25 10.36
N HIS A 207 -2.95 5.15 10.08
CA HIS A 207 -3.70 4.92 8.83
C HIS A 207 -5.13 5.45 8.87
N LEU A 208 -5.71 5.53 10.07
CA LEU A 208 -7.06 6.04 10.31
C LEU A 208 -7.02 7.16 11.36
N ASP A 209 -7.86 8.16 11.19
CA ASP A 209 -8.16 9.20 12.18
C ASP A 209 -9.67 9.26 12.43
N LEU A 210 -10.05 9.60 13.68
CA LEU A 210 -11.45 9.83 14.07
C LEU A 210 -11.84 11.26 13.68
N VAL A 211 -12.81 11.41 12.78
CA VAL A 211 -13.23 12.73 12.27
C VAL A 211 -14.40 13.29 13.04
N ARG A 212 -15.33 12.41 13.42
CA ARG A 212 -16.56 12.80 14.11
C ARG A 212 -17.02 11.68 15.03
N GLU A 213 -17.29 12.05 16.27
CA GLU A 213 -18.18 11.30 17.15
C GLU A 213 -19.61 11.72 16.76
N SER A 214 -20.26 10.96 15.89
CA SER A 214 -21.60 11.32 15.38
C SER A 214 -22.67 10.66 16.25
N GLY A 215 -22.92 11.22 17.43
CA GLY A 215 -23.87 10.62 18.37
C GLY A 215 -23.37 9.28 18.91
N ASP A 216 -23.94 8.17 18.42
CA ASP A 216 -23.67 6.80 18.88
C ASP A 216 -22.59 6.06 18.06
N GLU A 217 -22.09 6.63 16.95
CA GLU A 217 -21.13 5.95 16.06
C GLU A 217 -19.90 6.81 15.72
N ASP A 218 -18.73 6.15 15.79
CA ASP A 218 -17.43 6.70 15.42
C ASP A 218 -17.27 6.69 13.89
N VAL A 219 -17.04 7.86 13.29
CA VAL A 219 -16.72 8.00 11.86
C VAL A 219 -15.21 8.06 11.68
N TRP A 220 -14.68 7.04 11.01
CA TRP A 220 -13.26 6.90 10.71
C TRP A 220 -12.98 7.41 9.31
N GLN A 221 -11.83 8.06 9.14
CA GLN A 221 -11.33 8.49 7.84
C GLN A 221 -9.92 7.99 7.64
N GLN A 222 -9.59 7.61 6.40
CA GLN A 222 -8.21 7.35 6.02
C GLN A 222 -7.35 8.61 6.22
N THR A 223 -6.12 8.42 6.66
CA THR A 223 -5.11 9.49 6.72
C THR A 223 -4.31 9.55 5.41
N LEU A 224 -3.61 10.66 5.19
CA LEU A 224 -2.68 10.78 4.07
C LEU A 224 -1.57 9.71 4.14
N LEU A 225 -1.06 9.40 5.33
CA LEU A 225 -0.08 8.32 5.52
C LEU A 225 -0.65 6.97 5.07
N GLY A 226 -1.87 6.63 5.51
CA GLY A 226 -2.53 5.38 5.13
C GLY A 226 -2.76 5.26 3.63
N ALA A 227 -3.06 6.37 2.96
CA ALA A 227 -3.21 6.41 1.49
C ALA A 227 -1.88 6.21 0.76
N LEU A 228 -0.81 6.92 1.19
CA LEU A 228 0.53 6.77 0.62
C LEU A 228 1.09 5.35 0.78
N GLU A 229 0.83 4.69 1.91
CA GLU A 229 1.27 3.31 2.11
C GLU A 229 0.45 2.31 1.31
N ALA A 230 -0.86 2.53 1.18
CA ALA A 230 -1.71 1.68 0.35
C ALA A 230 -1.33 1.77 -1.13
N GLU A 231 -1.01 2.98 -1.62
CA GLU A 231 -0.43 3.18 -2.95
C GLU A 231 0.86 2.38 -3.11
N GLN A 232 1.80 2.52 -2.16
CA GLN A 232 3.08 1.82 -2.21
C GLN A 232 2.92 0.30 -2.18
N ILE A 233 2.03 -0.23 -1.33
CA ILE A 233 1.72 -1.67 -1.29
C ILE A 233 1.12 -2.11 -2.63
N GLY A 234 0.19 -1.34 -3.19
CA GLY A 234 -0.41 -1.62 -4.50
C GLY A 234 0.64 -1.73 -5.61
N VAL A 235 1.47 -0.71 -5.74
CA VAL A 235 2.46 -0.58 -6.83
C VAL A 235 3.62 -1.55 -6.69
N HIS A 236 4.17 -1.73 -5.48
CA HIS A 236 5.41 -2.49 -5.30
C HIS A 236 5.18 -3.93 -4.85
N HIS A 237 4.11 -4.21 -4.09
CA HIS A 237 3.93 -5.53 -3.48
C HIS A 237 2.79 -6.34 -4.11
N LEU A 238 1.78 -5.70 -4.70
CA LEU A 238 0.60 -6.39 -5.24
C LEU A 238 0.58 -6.49 -6.76
N THR A 239 1.41 -5.73 -7.48
CA THR A 239 1.44 -5.72 -8.96
C THR A 239 1.57 -7.12 -9.56
N HIS A 240 2.44 -7.97 -9.03
CA HIS A 240 2.59 -9.33 -9.53
C HIS A 240 1.31 -10.19 -9.36
N LEU A 241 0.54 -9.97 -8.29
CA LEU A 241 -0.74 -10.66 -8.08
C LEU A 241 -1.82 -10.13 -9.03
N ILE A 242 -1.81 -8.82 -9.29
CA ILE A 242 -2.70 -8.19 -10.26
C ILE A 242 -2.42 -8.73 -11.67
N GLU A 243 -1.15 -8.84 -12.06
CA GLU A 243 -0.75 -9.40 -13.35
C GLU A 243 -1.13 -10.88 -13.50
N LEU A 244 -0.93 -11.69 -12.45
CA LEU A 244 -1.34 -13.09 -12.44
C LEU A 244 -2.86 -13.25 -12.62
N THR A 245 -3.65 -12.48 -11.88
CA THR A 245 -5.12 -12.54 -12.00
C THR A 245 -5.64 -12.01 -13.34
N ALA A 246 -4.97 -11.00 -13.92
CA ALA A 246 -5.29 -10.51 -15.26
C ALA A 246 -4.94 -11.55 -16.36
N ALA A 247 -3.84 -12.28 -16.19
CA ALA A 247 -3.46 -13.37 -17.09
C ALA A 247 -4.46 -14.54 -17.04
N GLU A 248 -4.87 -14.95 -15.84
CA GLU A 248 -5.89 -16.00 -15.65
C GLU A 248 -7.26 -15.60 -16.22
N GLY A 249 -7.64 -14.32 -16.15
CA GLY A 249 -8.84 -13.79 -16.81
C GLY A 249 -8.80 -13.89 -18.35
N SER A 250 -7.62 -13.77 -18.95
CA SER A 250 -7.43 -13.90 -20.40
C SER A 250 -7.44 -15.36 -20.90
N ASP A 251 -7.04 -16.31 -20.05
CA ASP A 251 -7.12 -17.74 -20.36
C ASP A 251 -8.52 -18.32 -20.05
N GLY A 252 -9.25 -17.73 -19.10
CA GLY A 252 -10.66 -18.05 -18.83
C GLY A 252 -11.60 -17.74 -20.01
N GLU A 253 -11.38 -16.62 -20.71
CA GLU A 253 -12.14 -16.29 -21.93
C GLU A 253 -11.79 -17.21 -23.11
N ARG A 254 -10.55 -17.73 -23.21
CA ARG A 254 -10.16 -18.70 -24.24
C ARG A 254 -10.75 -20.10 -24.01
N LEU A 255 -10.90 -20.52 -22.75
CA LEU A 255 -11.54 -21.79 -22.41
C LEU A 255 -13.07 -21.75 -22.62
N LEU A 256 -13.71 -20.59 -22.47
CA LEU A 256 -15.13 -20.41 -22.81
C LEU A 256 -15.38 -20.29 -24.32
N ALA A 257 -14.48 -19.66 -25.08
CA ALA A 257 -14.62 -19.53 -26.54
C ALA A 257 -14.42 -20.85 -27.32
N THR A 258 -13.87 -21.89 -26.68
CA THR A 258 -13.71 -23.22 -27.28
C THR A 258 -14.82 -24.21 -26.88
N ALA A 259 -15.73 -23.81 -25.99
CA ALA A 259 -16.83 -24.64 -25.50
C ALA A 259 -18.17 -24.42 -26.24
N GLU A 260 -18.26 -23.44 -27.15
CA GLU A 260 -19.48 -23.15 -27.92
C GLU A 260 -19.38 -23.49 -29.41
N THR A 261 -19.09 -24.76 -29.73
CA THR A 261 -19.62 -25.40 -30.95
C THR A 261 -19.79 -26.90 -30.73
N PRO A 262 -21.01 -27.44 -30.61
CA PRO A 262 -21.24 -28.87 -30.74
C PRO A 262 -21.50 -29.18 -32.22
N ASP A 263 -20.48 -29.61 -32.96
CA ASP A 263 -20.69 -30.27 -34.25
C ASP A 263 -20.93 -31.76 -34.02
N VAL A 264 -22.09 -32.19 -34.51
CA VAL A 264 -22.63 -33.55 -34.49
C VAL A 264 -22.28 -34.22 -35.82
N GLU A 265 -21.90 -35.51 -35.73
CA GLU A 265 -21.82 -36.52 -36.82
C GLU A 265 -20.63 -36.43 -37.80
N ALA A 266 -19.96 -37.51 -38.25
CA ALA A 266 -20.14 -38.95 -38.09
C ALA A 266 -18.85 -39.70 -38.49
N ASP A 267 -18.78 -40.93 -37.98
CA ASP A 267 -17.89 -42.07 -38.24
C ASP A 267 -17.39 -42.29 -39.69
N SER A 268 -16.14 -42.77 -39.85
CA SER A 268 -15.79 -44.05 -40.53
C SER A 268 -14.29 -44.20 -40.89
N GLN A 269 -13.65 -45.19 -40.24
CA GLN A 269 -12.74 -46.24 -40.77
C GLN A 269 -11.40 -45.90 -41.50
N SER A 270 -10.30 -46.48 -40.95
CA SER A 270 -9.46 -47.54 -41.58
C SER A 270 -7.94 -47.31 -41.68
N SER A 271 -7.21 -48.31 -41.14
CA SER A 271 -5.96 -48.96 -41.58
C SER A 271 -4.57 -48.26 -41.55
N ALA A 272 -3.74 -48.72 -40.60
CA ALA A 272 -2.54 -49.59 -40.73
C ALA A 272 -1.32 -49.22 -41.61
N ALA A 273 -0.16 -49.73 -41.10
CA ALA A 273 1.20 -49.93 -41.68
C ALA A 273 2.19 -48.77 -41.47
N GLU A 274 3.24 -48.95 -40.64
CA GLU A 274 4.64 -49.37 -40.99
C GLU A 274 5.40 -48.22 -41.68
N GLU A 275 6.67 -47.84 -41.48
CA GLU A 275 7.91 -48.43 -40.95
C GLU A 275 9.01 -47.31 -41.03
N GLY A 276 10.19 -47.52 -40.41
CA GLY A 276 11.47 -46.90 -40.82
C GLY A 276 11.90 -45.63 -40.05
N GLU A 277 12.96 -45.69 -39.21
CA GLU A 277 14.39 -45.46 -39.56
C GLU A 277 14.68 -44.01 -40.03
N ALA A 278 15.79 -43.34 -39.75
CA ALA A 278 16.91 -43.42 -38.82
C ALA A 278 17.73 -42.13 -39.08
N ASN A 279 18.32 -41.55 -38.03
CA ASN A 279 19.65 -40.94 -38.00
C ASN A 279 20.00 -39.68 -38.86
N THR A 280 20.66 -38.71 -38.20
CA THR A 280 21.81 -37.81 -38.61
C THR A 280 21.64 -36.44 -37.92
N MET A 281 22.43 -35.98 -36.92
CA MET A 281 23.87 -35.66 -36.82
C MET A 281 24.40 -34.58 -37.78
N ALA A 282 25.22 -33.67 -37.20
CA ALA A 282 26.01 -32.54 -37.75
C ALA A 282 25.28 -31.18 -37.74
N ASP A 283 25.66 -30.23 -36.88
CA ASP A 283 26.90 -29.40 -36.84
C ASP A 283 26.94 -28.35 -37.97
N ASP A 284 26.86 -27.06 -37.60
CA ASP A 284 27.79 -25.98 -38.01
C ASP A 284 27.22 -24.59 -37.62
N GLU A 285 27.79 -23.99 -36.57
CA GLU A 285 28.25 -22.59 -36.61
C GLU A 285 29.73 -22.61 -37.11
N PRO A 286 30.42 -21.51 -37.51
CA PRO A 286 30.18 -20.07 -37.25
C PRO A 286 30.55 -19.15 -38.46
N VAL A 287 30.82 -17.86 -38.16
CA VAL A 287 31.72 -16.86 -38.82
C VAL A 287 30.96 -15.59 -39.27
N THR A 288 31.05 -14.50 -38.49
CA THR A 288 31.87 -13.25 -38.65
C THR A 288 31.45 -12.38 -39.85
N GLU A 289 31.53 -11.06 -39.90
CA GLU A 289 32.40 -9.98 -39.40
C GLU A 289 31.58 -8.66 -39.59
N GLU A 290 31.59 -7.70 -38.67
CA GLU A 290 32.40 -6.46 -38.65
C GLU A 290 32.07 -5.40 -39.74
N ASP A 291 32.45 -4.16 -39.42
CA ASP A 291 32.28 -2.87 -40.11
C ASP A 291 30.93 -2.14 -39.94
N GLU A 292 30.84 -0.84 -39.63
CA GLU A 292 31.84 0.22 -39.50
C GLU A 292 31.24 1.42 -38.73
N ALA A 293 32.02 1.93 -37.78
CA ALA A 293 32.35 3.33 -37.49
C ALA A 293 31.49 4.54 -37.98
N ALA A 294 31.08 5.36 -37.01
CA ALA A 294 31.40 6.80 -36.82
C ALA A 294 30.98 7.89 -37.84
N ALA A 295 30.21 8.88 -37.33
CA ALA A 295 30.38 10.35 -37.52
C ALA A 295 29.42 11.10 -36.55
N ALA A 296 29.87 11.85 -35.54
CA ALA A 296 30.19 13.29 -35.57
C ALA A 296 29.13 14.12 -36.34
N GLY A 297 28.37 15.09 -35.80
CA GLY A 297 28.60 16.11 -34.76
C GLY A 297 28.40 17.49 -35.40
N LEU A 298 27.58 18.39 -34.83
CA LEU A 298 27.47 19.87 -35.07
C LEU A 298 26.18 20.40 -34.38
N GLN A 299 26.23 21.09 -33.23
CA GLN A 299 26.37 22.55 -33.02
C GLN A 299 25.42 23.46 -33.84
N ASP A 300 24.49 24.14 -33.14
CA ASP A 300 24.21 25.59 -33.28
C ASP A 300 23.31 26.07 -32.11
N LYS A 301 23.83 26.90 -31.19
CA LYS A 301 23.69 28.37 -31.06
C LYS A 301 22.36 28.89 -30.49
N ALA A 302 22.46 29.47 -29.28
CA ALA A 302 21.61 30.54 -28.75
C ALA A 302 21.86 31.86 -29.53
N PRO A 303 20.94 32.85 -29.47
CA PRO A 303 20.91 33.86 -28.39
C PRO A 303 19.45 34.20 -27.97
N GLY A 304 19.10 34.99 -26.96
CA GLY A 304 19.76 35.97 -26.11
C GLY A 304 18.66 36.72 -25.33
N ASP A 305 19.09 37.51 -24.35
CA ASP A 305 18.35 38.21 -23.30
C ASP A 305 17.18 39.12 -23.74
N GLN A 306 16.21 39.35 -22.83
CA GLN A 306 15.75 40.71 -22.51
C GLN A 306 14.98 40.79 -21.17
N GLU A 307 15.48 41.70 -20.34
CA GLU A 307 14.91 42.30 -19.13
C GLU A 307 13.63 43.10 -19.45
N ASP A 308 12.75 43.30 -18.45
CA ASP A 308 11.89 44.49 -18.26
C ASP A 308 11.10 44.30 -16.94
N GLU A 309 11.51 44.96 -15.86
CA GLU A 309 11.01 46.26 -15.36
C GLU A 309 9.65 46.20 -14.62
N GLU A 310 9.73 46.41 -13.30
CA GLU A 310 8.62 46.90 -12.45
C GLU A 310 8.08 48.24 -12.98
N PRO A 311 6.87 48.63 -12.54
CA PRO A 311 6.87 49.83 -11.72
C PRO A 311 5.96 49.77 -10.49
N ARG A 312 6.44 50.49 -9.48
CA ARG A 312 5.76 50.94 -8.26
C ARG A 312 4.51 51.78 -8.57
N GLN A 313 3.48 51.64 -7.72
CA GLN A 313 2.79 52.75 -7.05
C GLN A 313 2.49 52.35 -5.61
#